data_AF-A0A2M6ZTU7-F1
#
_entry.id   AF-A0A2M6ZTU7-F1
#
_cell.length_a   1.000
_cell.length_b   1.000
_cell.length_c   1.000
_cell.angle_alpha   90.00
_cell.angle_beta   90.00
_cell.angle_gamma   90.00
#
_symmetry.space_group_name_H-M   'P 1'
#
loop_
_entity.id
_entity.type
_entity.pdbx_description
1 polymer ?
#
loop_
_entity_poly.entity_id
_entity_poly.type
_entity_poly.pdbx_seq_one_letter_code
_entity_poly.pdbx_strand_id
1 'polypeptide(L)'
;MGEQLPEEKLSRLLPVLSSLAKYIGTGNMPSRHALEELLYAVGMEGEEWAIEELELWGKILEQVRTASNDDERTDVAVELQNRGIPMAPAILAVDAAIPPPLIVEPQSINFGCLKPSEGANATLKVSGQLLKVTVRNSRLKVTLLNLGSGNSLIKVQLLAGSAGESLQDNILLQGERGELKLPVAARWEKVETGRPLLSYCPLCRDEIKKKSLFWNQYARRYECFYCKAEGPSLDKLIRPKSHH
;
A
#
# COMPACT_ATOMS: atom_id res chain seq x y z
N MET A 1 17.22 -30.23 30.10
CA MET A 1 16.05 -30.43 30.99
C MET A 1 15.75 -29.08 31.61
N GLY A 2 14.77 -28.35 31.09
CA GLY A 2 14.39 -27.07 31.67
C GLY A 2 13.54 -27.33 32.92
N GLU A 3 13.94 -26.78 34.05
CA GLU A 3 13.18 -26.88 35.30
C GLU A 3 11.80 -26.25 35.09
N GLN A 4 10.75 -27.04 35.34
CA GLN A 4 9.37 -26.54 35.33
C GLN A 4 9.16 -25.66 36.56
N LEU A 5 8.48 -24.53 36.36
CA LEU A 5 8.11 -23.68 37.48
C LEU A 5 7.13 -24.42 38.41
N PRO A 6 7.24 -24.24 39.73
CA PRO A 6 6.21 -24.67 40.67
C PRO A 6 4.83 -24.13 40.26
N GLU A 7 3.79 -24.94 40.42
CA GLU A 7 2.42 -24.62 40.00
C GLU A 7 1.90 -23.29 40.60
N GLU A 8 2.25 -23.00 41.85
CA GLU A 8 1.95 -21.75 42.53
C GLU A 8 2.59 -20.53 41.85
N LYS A 9 3.84 -20.64 41.40
CA LYS A 9 4.53 -19.57 40.66
C LYS A 9 3.93 -19.40 39.26
N LEU A 10 3.65 -20.50 38.59
CA LEU A 10 3.08 -20.51 37.25
C LEU A 10 1.68 -19.88 37.23
N SER A 11 0.81 -20.25 38.16
CA SER A 11 -0.56 -19.71 38.25
C SER A 11 -0.61 -18.19 38.42
N ARG A 12 0.37 -17.60 39.11
CA ARG A 12 0.51 -16.15 39.24
C ARG A 12 0.99 -15.47 37.96
N LEU A 13 1.82 -16.15 37.17
CA LEU A 13 2.44 -15.60 35.95
C LEU A 13 1.59 -15.80 34.69
N LEU A 14 0.78 -16.86 34.64
CA LEU A 14 -0.08 -17.20 33.50
C LEU A 14 -0.95 -16.05 32.95
N PRO A 15 -1.56 -15.18 33.78
CA PRO A 15 -2.36 -14.06 33.27
C PRO A 15 -1.58 -13.10 32.37
N VAL A 16 -0.26 -13.03 32.52
CA VAL A 16 0.63 -12.12 31.77
C VAL A 16 0.93 -12.66 30.36
N LEU A 17 0.79 -13.97 30.14
CA LEU A 17 1.17 -14.65 28.90
C LEU A 17 0.51 -14.05 27.66
N SER A 18 -0.79 -13.70 27.73
CA SER A 18 -1.49 -13.08 26.59
C SER A 18 -0.96 -11.70 26.25
N SER A 19 -0.59 -10.90 27.25
CA SER A 19 -0.04 -9.56 27.05
C SER A 19 1.36 -9.62 26.47
N LEU A 20 2.20 -10.54 26.97
CA LEU A 20 3.51 -10.83 26.41
C LEU A 20 3.41 -11.26 24.93
N ALA A 21 2.53 -12.22 24.64
CA ALA A 21 2.30 -12.69 23.28
C ALA A 21 1.86 -11.57 22.33
N LYS A 22 0.90 -10.73 22.74
CA LYS A 22 0.47 -9.58 21.94
C LYS A 22 1.59 -8.58 21.71
N TYR A 23 2.45 -8.35 22.71
CA TYR A 23 3.61 -7.48 22.57
C TYR A 23 4.55 -8.02 21.49
N ILE A 24 4.86 -9.31 21.53
CA ILE A 24 5.70 -10.00 20.53
C ILE A 24 5.05 -9.97 19.15
N GLY A 25 3.72 -10.10 19.07
CA GLY A 25 2.95 -9.95 17.84
C GLY A 25 3.07 -8.56 17.21
N THR A 26 3.48 -7.52 17.94
CA THR A 26 3.84 -6.22 17.34
C THR A 26 5.20 -6.21 16.65
N GLY A 27 5.94 -7.33 16.73
CA GLY A 27 7.25 -7.57 16.15
C GLY A 27 8.43 -6.98 16.93
N ASN A 28 8.19 -6.62 18.20
CA ASN A 28 9.21 -6.14 19.13
C ASN A 28 9.41 -7.13 20.26
N MET A 29 10.66 -7.35 20.67
CA MET A 29 10.94 -8.01 21.94
C MET A 29 10.79 -7.01 23.09
N PRO A 30 10.08 -7.38 24.17
CA PRO A 30 9.89 -6.50 25.30
C PRO A 30 11.24 -6.19 25.95
N SER A 31 11.47 -4.91 26.23
CA SER A 31 12.58 -4.50 27.09
C SER A 31 12.31 -4.97 28.51
N ARG A 32 13.38 -5.07 29.32
CA ARG A 32 13.25 -5.38 30.76
C ARG A 32 12.22 -4.48 31.47
N HIS A 33 12.21 -3.19 31.14
CA HIS A 33 11.23 -2.25 31.69
C HIS A 33 9.78 -2.60 31.30
N ALA A 34 9.55 -3.00 30.04
CA ALA A 34 8.23 -3.45 29.61
C ALA A 34 7.79 -4.75 30.31
N LEU A 35 8.73 -5.65 30.60
CA LEU A 35 8.45 -6.86 31.40
C LEU A 35 8.08 -6.51 32.85
N GLU A 36 8.76 -5.54 33.46
CA GLU A 36 8.42 -5.04 34.80
C GLU A 36 7.01 -4.43 34.83
N GLU A 37 6.63 -3.66 33.80
CA GLU A 37 5.27 -3.12 33.67
C GLU A 37 4.20 -4.23 33.55
N LEU A 38 4.52 -5.30 32.82
CA LEU A 38 3.64 -6.47 32.70
C LEU A 38 3.47 -7.20 34.04
N LEU A 39 4.54 -7.32 34.84
CA LEU A 39 4.49 -7.93 36.17
C LEU A 39 3.78 -7.06 37.21
N TYR A 40 3.88 -5.74 37.09
CA TYR A 40 3.15 -4.81 37.94
C TYR A 40 1.63 -5.02 37.85
N ALA A 41 1.11 -5.32 36.66
CA ALA A 41 -0.32 -5.58 36.45
C ALA A 41 -0.85 -6.82 37.21
N VAL A 42 0.03 -7.73 37.63
CA VAL A 42 -0.31 -8.95 38.39
C VAL A 42 0.24 -8.94 39.82
N GLY A 43 0.76 -7.80 40.30
CA GLY A 43 1.31 -7.66 41.66
C GLY A 43 2.56 -8.52 41.89
N MET A 44 3.44 -8.58 40.89
CA MET A 44 4.70 -9.33 40.92
C MET A 44 5.91 -8.42 40.68
N GLU A 45 5.81 -7.13 40.98
CA GLU A 45 6.93 -6.21 40.84
C GLU A 45 8.15 -6.63 41.68
N GLY A 46 9.34 -6.56 41.08
CA GLY A 46 10.61 -6.86 41.74
C GLY A 46 10.98 -8.36 41.85
N GLU A 47 10.14 -9.26 41.33
CA GLU A 47 10.42 -10.70 41.30
C GLU A 47 11.33 -11.05 40.10
N GLU A 48 12.65 -11.08 40.30
CA GLU A 48 13.63 -11.31 39.22
C GLU A 48 13.39 -12.63 38.45
N TRP A 49 13.04 -13.71 39.16
CA TRP A 49 12.75 -15.00 38.54
C TRP A 49 11.58 -14.94 37.56
N ALA A 50 10.63 -14.02 37.77
CA ALA A 50 9.47 -13.84 36.90
C ALA A 50 9.87 -13.10 35.62
N ILE A 51 10.79 -12.14 35.72
CA ILE A 51 11.37 -11.47 34.55
C ILE A 51 12.12 -12.49 33.69
N GLU A 52 13.01 -13.28 34.30
CA GLU A 52 13.77 -14.33 33.60
C GLU A 52 12.86 -15.33 32.89
N GLU A 53 11.75 -15.74 33.52
CA GLU A 53 10.78 -16.62 32.87
C GLU A 53 10.04 -15.93 31.72
N LEU A 54 9.60 -14.68 31.88
CA LEU A 54 8.95 -13.95 30.79
C LEU A 54 9.90 -13.72 29.60
N GLU A 55 11.20 -13.54 29.84
CA GLU A 55 12.21 -13.49 28.78
C GLU A 55 12.32 -14.83 28.04
N LEU A 56 12.29 -15.95 28.78
CA LEU A 56 12.29 -17.29 28.17
C LEU A 56 11.03 -17.54 27.34
N TRP A 57 9.84 -17.26 27.89
CA TRP A 57 8.58 -17.36 27.14
C TRP A 57 8.59 -16.45 25.93
N GLY A 58 9.17 -15.26 26.05
CA GLY A 58 9.30 -14.33 24.94
C GLY A 58 10.16 -14.87 23.81
N LYS A 59 11.31 -15.47 24.13
CA LYS A 59 12.18 -16.13 23.15
C LYS A 59 11.49 -17.31 22.45
N ILE A 60 10.69 -18.08 23.19
CA ILE A 60 9.90 -19.19 22.62
C ILE A 60 8.86 -18.64 21.65
N LEU A 61 8.07 -17.65 22.09
CA LEU A 61 7.02 -17.03 21.27
C LEU A 61 7.58 -16.28 20.04
N GLU A 62 8.81 -15.77 20.09
CA GLU A 62 9.46 -15.14 18.93
C GLU A 62 9.66 -16.13 17.77
N GLN A 63 9.84 -17.43 18.04
CA GLN A 63 10.00 -18.46 17.01
C GLN A 63 8.78 -18.56 16.08
N VAL A 64 7.60 -18.13 16.54
CA VAL A 64 6.37 -18.08 15.72
C VAL A 64 6.54 -17.19 14.49
N ARG A 65 7.42 -16.18 14.53
CA ARG A 65 7.68 -15.29 13.39
C ARG A 65 8.33 -16.01 12.21
N THR A 66 9.07 -17.08 12.49
CA THR A 66 9.69 -17.93 11.46
C THR A 66 8.85 -19.15 11.10
N ALA A 67 7.75 -19.41 11.82
CA ALA A 67 6.89 -20.56 11.60
C ALA A 67 6.05 -20.41 10.31
N SER A 68 6.23 -21.34 9.39
CA SER A 68 5.66 -21.34 8.04
C SER A 68 4.34 -22.09 7.94
N ASN A 69 4.11 -23.06 8.84
CA ASN A 69 2.97 -23.97 8.84
C ASN A 69 2.43 -24.19 10.27
N ASP A 70 1.31 -24.91 10.38
CA ASP A 70 0.64 -25.15 11.67
C ASP A 70 1.39 -26.17 12.54
N ASP A 71 2.19 -27.06 11.97
CA ASP A 71 3.02 -28.02 12.71
C ASP A 71 4.13 -27.29 13.48
N GLU A 72 4.85 -26.38 12.81
CA GLU A 72 5.88 -25.53 13.45
C GLU A 72 5.30 -24.64 14.56
N ARG A 73 4.05 -24.15 14.39
CA ARG A 73 3.36 -23.42 15.46
C ARG A 73 3.00 -24.31 16.64
N THR A 74 2.64 -25.56 16.37
CA THR A 74 2.34 -26.55 17.40
C THR A 74 3.60 -26.90 18.19
N ASP A 75 4.76 -26.98 17.54
CA ASP A 75 6.04 -27.20 18.22
C ASP A 75 6.36 -26.07 19.22
N VAL A 76 6.10 -24.81 18.87
CA VAL A 76 6.25 -23.68 19.81
C VAL A 76 5.29 -23.79 21.00
N ALA A 77 4.04 -24.20 20.76
CA ALA A 77 3.08 -24.42 21.84
C ALA A 77 3.51 -25.57 22.77
N VAL A 78 4.12 -26.63 22.22
CA VAL A 78 4.72 -27.73 22.99
C VAL A 78 5.93 -27.25 23.80
N GLU A 79 6.74 -26.34 23.28
CA GLU A 79 7.86 -25.76 24.03
C GLU A 79 7.37 -24.96 25.25
N LEU A 80 6.32 -24.14 25.10
CA LEU A 80 5.64 -23.48 26.21
C LEU A 80 5.02 -24.50 27.20
N GLN A 81 4.46 -25.60 26.69
CA GLN A 81 3.96 -26.68 27.53
C GLN A 81 5.06 -27.33 28.37
N ASN A 82 6.26 -27.49 27.80
CA ASN A 82 7.41 -28.02 28.52
C ASN A 82 7.89 -27.08 29.65
N ARG A 83 7.54 -25.78 29.58
CA ARG A 83 7.72 -24.81 30.69
C ARG A 83 6.62 -24.89 31.76
N GLY A 84 5.61 -25.74 31.57
CA GLY A 84 4.49 -25.97 32.49
C GLY A 84 3.18 -25.30 32.07
N ILE A 85 3.18 -24.48 31.01
CA ILE A 85 1.96 -23.79 30.55
C ILE A 85 0.94 -24.83 30.03
N PRO A 86 -0.33 -24.79 30.45
CA PRO A 86 -1.33 -25.69 29.88
C PRO A 86 -1.50 -25.46 28.37
N MET A 87 -1.72 -26.53 27.61
CA MET A 87 -1.68 -26.48 26.14
C MET A 87 -2.65 -25.44 25.54
N ALA A 88 -3.86 -25.32 26.07
CA ALA A 88 -4.84 -24.35 25.54
C ALA A 88 -4.35 -22.88 25.65
N PRO A 89 -3.92 -22.38 26.84
CA PRO A 89 -3.22 -21.11 26.96
C PRO A 89 -1.98 -20.96 26.06
N ALA A 90 -1.19 -22.02 25.90
CA ALA A 90 0.00 -21.99 25.03
C ALA A 90 -0.39 -21.74 23.56
N ILE A 91 -1.38 -22.45 23.04
CA ILE A 91 -1.90 -22.25 21.67
C ILE A 91 -2.41 -20.82 21.49
N LEU A 92 -3.21 -20.31 22.44
CA LEU A 92 -3.72 -18.93 22.35
C LEU A 92 -2.61 -17.88 22.40
N ALA A 93 -1.53 -18.14 23.15
CA ALA A 93 -0.37 -17.27 23.19
C ALA A 93 0.39 -17.30 21.86
N VAL A 94 0.59 -18.49 21.29
CA VAL A 94 1.21 -18.65 19.96
C VAL A 94 0.40 -17.90 18.91
N ASP A 95 -0.92 -18.06 18.87
CA ASP A 95 -1.79 -17.35 17.91
C ASP A 95 -1.72 -15.83 18.09
N ALA A 96 -1.67 -15.34 19.33
CA ALA A 96 -1.56 -13.91 19.63
C ALA A 96 -0.18 -13.32 19.31
N ALA A 97 0.87 -14.15 19.28
CA ALA A 97 2.23 -13.76 18.92
C ALA A 97 2.46 -13.74 17.39
N ILE A 98 1.54 -14.24 16.59
CA ILE A 98 1.60 -14.12 15.13
C ILE A 98 1.49 -12.64 14.74
N PRO A 99 2.46 -12.09 13.99
CA PRO A 99 2.38 -10.70 13.55
C PRO A 99 1.11 -10.42 12.72
N PRO A 100 0.40 -9.31 12.96
CA PRO A 100 -0.78 -8.98 12.20
C PRO A 100 -0.42 -8.73 10.72
N PRO A 101 -1.32 -9.05 9.78
CA PRO A 101 -1.10 -8.73 8.37
C PRO A 101 -1.02 -7.21 8.15
N LEU A 102 -0.33 -6.80 7.09
CA LEU A 102 -0.33 -5.41 6.67
C LEU A 102 -1.74 -4.97 6.24
N ILE A 103 -2.16 -3.81 6.71
CA ILE A 103 -3.40 -3.15 6.30
C ILE A 103 -3.04 -1.76 5.80
N VAL A 104 -3.63 -1.32 4.68
CA VAL A 104 -3.34 -0.01 4.09
C VAL A 104 -4.61 0.80 3.88
N GLU A 105 -4.54 2.08 4.22
CA GLU A 105 -5.60 3.06 4.01
C GLU A 105 -5.03 4.30 3.29
N PRO A 106 -5.54 4.65 2.09
CA PRO A 106 -6.57 3.95 1.33
C PRO A 106 -6.07 2.62 0.71
N GLN A 107 -6.99 1.68 0.43
CA GLN A 107 -6.70 0.38 -0.19
C GLN A 107 -6.31 0.45 -1.68
N SER A 108 -6.47 1.62 -2.30
CA SER A 108 -5.99 1.90 -3.65
C SER A 108 -5.75 3.41 -3.80
N ILE A 109 -4.89 3.78 -4.75
CA ILE A 109 -4.63 5.17 -5.08
C ILE A 109 -5.12 5.42 -6.50
N ASN A 110 -6.06 6.36 -6.65
CA ASN A 110 -6.48 6.84 -7.96
C ASN A 110 -6.26 8.35 -8.03
N PHE A 111 -5.30 8.78 -8.83
CA PHE A 111 -5.00 10.19 -9.04
C PHE A 111 -5.95 10.86 -10.03
N GLY A 112 -6.87 10.10 -10.65
CA GLY A 112 -7.86 10.62 -11.57
C GLY A 112 -7.24 11.07 -12.91
N CYS A 113 -7.75 12.18 -13.43
CA CYS A 113 -7.33 12.76 -14.69
C CYS A 113 -6.45 13.99 -14.43
N LEU A 114 -5.17 13.88 -14.76
CA LEU A 114 -4.13 14.89 -14.59
C LEU A 114 -3.89 15.66 -15.89
N LYS A 115 -3.44 16.91 -15.80
CA LYS A 115 -3.01 17.67 -16.98
C LYS A 115 -1.69 17.12 -17.51
N PRO A 116 -1.38 17.28 -18.81
CA PRO A 116 -0.09 16.89 -19.36
C PRO A 116 1.06 17.52 -18.56
N SER A 117 2.11 16.73 -18.29
CA SER A 117 3.25 17.13 -17.45
C SER A 117 2.95 17.34 -15.95
N GLU A 118 1.72 17.10 -15.49
CA GLU A 118 1.36 17.15 -14.08
C GLU A 118 1.70 15.83 -13.38
N GLY A 119 2.26 15.93 -12.18
CA GLY A 119 2.42 14.82 -11.24
C GLY A 119 1.46 14.95 -10.07
N ALA A 120 1.38 13.94 -9.21
CA ALA A 120 0.47 13.93 -8.07
C ALA A 120 1.10 13.29 -6.84
N ASN A 121 0.52 13.53 -5.67
CA ASN A 121 0.96 12.94 -4.41
C ASN A 121 -0.24 12.39 -3.64
N ALA A 122 -0.04 11.26 -2.97
CA ALA A 122 -0.99 10.68 -2.04
C ALA A 122 -0.25 10.26 -0.76
N THR A 123 -0.91 10.38 0.38
CA THR A 123 -0.42 9.86 1.65
C THR A 123 -1.28 8.67 2.04
N LEU A 124 -0.63 7.62 2.54
CA LEU A 124 -1.29 6.43 3.01
C LEU A 124 -0.78 6.02 4.38
N LYS A 125 -1.67 5.45 5.18
CA LYS A 125 -1.39 4.87 6.47
C LYS A 125 -1.28 3.35 6.29
N VAL A 126 -0.18 2.79 6.76
CA VAL A 126 0.04 1.34 6.82
C VAL A 126 0.00 0.93 8.28
N SER A 127 -0.92 0.03 8.61
CA SER A 127 -0.97 -0.64 9.91
C SER A 127 -0.29 -2.01 9.80
N GLY A 128 0.39 -2.42 10.87
CA GLY A 128 1.31 -3.55 10.88
C GLY A 128 2.76 -3.14 10.60
N GLN A 129 3.68 -4.07 10.80
CA GLN A 129 5.11 -3.81 10.64
C GLN A 129 5.52 -3.87 9.18
N LEU A 130 5.83 -2.71 8.62
CA LEU A 130 6.32 -2.57 7.25
C LEU A 130 7.84 -2.76 7.21
N LEU A 131 8.29 -3.76 6.45
CA LEU A 131 9.71 -4.09 6.30
C LEU A 131 10.32 -3.44 5.06
N LYS A 132 9.60 -3.50 3.93
CA LYS A 132 10.11 -3.05 2.64
C LYS A 132 8.99 -2.57 1.73
N VAL A 133 9.28 -1.54 0.94
CA VAL A 133 8.43 -1.09 -0.15
C VAL A 133 9.15 -1.27 -1.47
N THR A 134 8.52 -1.94 -2.42
CA THR A 134 9.07 -2.15 -3.76
C THR A 134 8.15 -1.52 -4.80
N VAL A 135 8.74 -0.74 -5.70
CA VAL A 135 8.03 -0.04 -6.76
C VAL A 135 8.67 -0.41 -8.10
N ARG A 136 7.86 -0.90 -9.04
CA ARG A 136 8.35 -1.30 -10.37
C ARG A 136 8.38 -0.13 -11.35
N ASN A 137 7.42 0.78 -11.24
CA ASN A 137 7.35 1.95 -12.11
C ASN A 137 8.39 3.01 -11.73
N SER A 138 9.24 3.43 -12.67
CA SER A 138 10.19 4.52 -12.45
C SER A 138 9.53 5.88 -12.20
N ARG A 139 8.23 6.03 -12.51
CA ARG A 139 7.46 7.24 -12.23
C ARG A 139 6.80 7.27 -10.87
N LEU A 140 6.78 6.16 -10.16
CA LEU A 140 6.27 6.12 -8.80
C LEU A 140 7.47 6.21 -7.85
N LYS A 141 7.43 7.18 -6.95
CA LYS A 141 8.38 7.35 -5.86
C LYS A 141 7.66 7.18 -4.55
N VAL A 142 8.24 6.43 -3.64
CA VAL A 142 7.68 6.19 -2.31
C VAL A 142 8.65 6.74 -1.28
N THR A 143 8.13 7.53 -0.35
CA THR A 143 8.90 8.09 0.77
C THR A 143 8.22 7.72 2.08
N LEU A 144 8.98 7.16 3.01
CA LEU A 144 8.53 6.90 4.38
C LEU A 144 8.57 8.22 5.15
N LEU A 145 7.41 8.67 5.64
CA LEU A 145 7.28 9.89 6.43
C LEU A 145 7.43 9.62 7.93
N ASN A 146 6.95 8.46 8.40
CA ASN A 146 7.09 8.02 9.78
C ASN A 146 7.16 6.49 9.83
N LEU A 147 8.09 5.96 10.64
CA LEU A 147 8.24 4.56 10.98
C LEU A 147 7.85 4.41 12.45
N GLY A 148 6.61 4.01 12.71
CA GLY A 148 6.16 3.54 14.02
C GLY A 148 6.16 2.02 14.06
N SER A 149 6.28 1.44 15.26
CA SER A 149 6.30 0.00 15.55
C SER A 149 4.97 -0.75 15.30
N GLY A 150 4.18 -0.29 14.33
CA GLY A 150 2.86 -0.84 14.00
C GLY A 150 1.97 0.10 13.19
N ASN A 151 2.35 1.38 13.07
CA ASN A 151 1.70 2.34 12.16
C ASN A 151 2.79 3.13 11.43
N SER A 152 2.78 3.08 10.10
CA SER A 152 3.69 3.84 9.24
C SER A 152 2.91 4.79 8.35
N LEU A 153 3.47 5.97 8.11
CA LEU A 153 2.93 6.92 7.14
C LEU A 153 3.85 6.96 5.93
N ILE A 154 3.26 6.78 4.76
CA ILE A 154 3.98 6.72 3.50
C ILE A 154 3.42 7.76 2.55
N LYS A 155 4.30 8.46 1.84
CA LYS A 155 3.96 9.34 0.73
C LYS A 155 4.28 8.66 -0.58
N VAL A 156 3.29 8.56 -1.46
CA VAL A 156 3.44 8.11 -2.84
C VAL A 156 3.40 9.34 -3.73
N GLN A 157 4.46 9.52 -4.51
CA GLN A 157 4.58 10.56 -5.51
C GLN A 157 4.55 9.93 -6.90
N LEU A 158 3.66 10.43 -7.74
CA LEU A 158 3.60 10.15 -9.15
C LEU A 158 4.29 11.28 -9.93
N LEU A 159 5.31 10.94 -10.71
CA LEU A 159 5.96 11.85 -11.63
C LEU A 159 5.07 12.17 -12.83
N ALA A 160 5.39 13.28 -13.49
CA ALA A 160 4.72 13.77 -14.69
C ALA A 160 4.59 12.71 -15.80
N GLY A 161 3.47 12.75 -16.52
CA GLY A 161 3.18 11.90 -17.66
C GLY A 161 2.84 12.69 -18.93
N SER A 162 2.79 11.97 -20.05
CA SER A 162 2.53 12.55 -21.37
C SER A 162 1.04 12.63 -21.68
N ALA A 163 0.66 13.52 -22.59
CA ALA A 163 -0.74 13.68 -22.99
C ALA A 163 -1.36 12.36 -23.50
N GLY A 164 -2.56 12.03 -23.00
CA GLY A 164 -3.31 10.83 -23.40
C GLY A 164 -2.81 9.51 -22.82
N GLU A 165 -1.76 9.54 -22.00
CA GLU A 165 -1.19 8.38 -21.35
C GLU A 165 -2.07 7.89 -20.19
N SER A 166 -1.98 6.60 -19.85
CA SER A 166 -2.55 6.04 -18.63
C SER A 166 -1.55 5.15 -17.90
N LEU A 167 -1.58 5.21 -16.57
CA LEU A 167 -0.80 4.37 -15.67
C LEU A 167 -1.76 3.45 -14.91
N GLN A 168 -1.46 2.15 -14.92
CA GLN A 168 -2.02 1.16 -14.00
C GLN A 168 -0.86 0.30 -13.51
N ASP A 169 -0.57 0.34 -12.22
CA ASP A 169 0.54 -0.40 -11.61
C ASP A 169 0.21 -0.78 -10.16
N ASN A 170 1.09 -1.55 -9.52
CA ASN A 170 0.99 -1.91 -8.11
C ASN A 170 2.26 -1.54 -7.35
N ILE A 171 2.08 -0.95 -6.17
CA ILE A 171 3.14 -0.81 -5.17
C ILE A 171 3.10 -2.07 -4.29
N LEU A 172 4.26 -2.68 -4.07
CA LEU A 172 4.40 -3.89 -3.27
C LEU A 172 4.88 -3.50 -1.87
N LEU A 173 4.05 -3.76 -0.86
CA LEU A 173 4.34 -3.52 0.55
C LEU A 173 4.64 -4.87 1.20
N GLN A 174 5.87 -5.06 1.68
CA GLN A 174 6.29 -6.28 2.36
C GLN A 174 6.22 -6.08 3.87
N GLY A 175 5.47 -6.94 4.54
CA GLY A 175 5.48 -7.08 6.00
C GLY A 175 6.00 -8.45 6.41
N GLU A 176 5.94 -8.73 7.72
CA GLU A 176 6.38 -10.01 8.29
C GLU A 176 5.54 -11.19 7.84
N ARG A 177 4.21 -10.99 7.79
CA ARG A 177 3.25 -12.05 7.39
C ARG A 177 2.98 -12.12 5.89
N GLY A 178 3.73 -11.39 5.06
CA GLY A 178 3.61 -11.47 3.60
C GLY A 178 3.58 -10.12 2.89
N GLU A 179 3.17 -10.18 1.62
CA GLU A 179 3.16 -9.05 0.69
C GLU A 179 1.72 -8.54 0.47
N LEU A 180 1.54 -7.22 0.53
CA LEU A 180 0.32 -6.52 0.17
C LEU A 180 0.53 -5.73 -1.12
N LYS A 181 -0.35 -5.93 -2.10
CA LYS A 181 -0.32 -5.21 -3.38
C LYS A 181 -1.28 -4.03 -3.30
N LEU A 182 -0.75 -2.82 -3.45
CA LEU A 182 -1.52 -1.58 -3.47
C LEU A 182 -1.69 -1.09 -4.91
N PRO A 183 -2.91 -1.14 -5.48
CA PRO A 183 -3.17 -0.66 -6.84
C PRO A 183 -3.03 0.87 -6.94
N VAL A 184 -2.40 1.32 -8.03
CA VAL A 184 -2.23 2.74 -8.36
C VAL A 184 -2.67 3.00 -9.79
N ALA A 185 -3.54 3.99 -9.97
CA ALA A 185 -4.04 4.40 -11.27
C ALA A 185 -3.94 5.92 -11.48
N ALA A 186 -3.64 6.32 -12.72
CA ALA A 186 -3.68 7.70 -13.16
C ALA A 186 -3.92 7.77 -14.67
N ARG A 187 -4.45 8.89 -15.15
CA ARG A 187 -4.58 9.19 -16.57
C ARG A 187 -4.21 10.64 -16.83
N TRP A 188 -3.58 10.91 -17.95
CA TRP A 188 -3.30 12.27 -18.41
C TRP A 188 -4.28 12.67 -19.51
N GLU A 189 -4.76 13.91 -19.45
CA GLU A 189 -5.65 14.48 -20.45
C GLU A 189 -5.02 14.35 -21.84
N LYS A 190 -5.86 14.05 -22.84
CA LYS A 190 -5.44 14.16 -24.23
C LYS A 190 -5.36 15.65 -24.54
N VAL A 191 -4.20 16.11 -24.99
CA VAL A 191 -4.13 17.38 -25.71
C VAL A 191 -4.90 17.12 -26.99
N GLU A 192 -6.06 17.75 -27.16
CA GLU A 192 -6.65 17.90 -28.48
C GLU A 192 -5.65 18.71 -29.29
N THR A 193 -4.72 18.03 -29.97
CA THR A 193 -3.91 18.65 -31.00
C THR A 193 -4.89 19.28 -31.96
N GLY A 194 -4.80 20.61 -32.12
CA GLY A 194 -5.74 21.41 -32.88
C GLY A 194 -6.25 20.67 -34.11
N ARG A 195 -7.58 20.65 -34.24
CA ARG A 195 -8.36 19.96 -35.27
C ARG A 195 -7.61 19.92 -36.62
N PRO A 196 -7.67 18.81 -37.38
CA PRO A 196 -6.87 18.63 -38.58
C PRO A 196 -7.03 19.83 -39.53
N LEU A 197 -5.91 20.45 -39.90
CA LEU A 197 -5.89 21.46 -40.96
C LEU A 197 -6.43 20.82 -42.23
N LEU A 198 -7.64 21.20 -42.62
CA LEU A 198 -8.18 20.80 -43.92
C LEU A 198 -7.30 21.43 -45.00
N SER A 199 -6.76 20.58 -45.87
CA SER A 199 -5.88 21.02 -46.95
C SER A 199 -6.62 21.67 -48.12
N TYR A 200 -7.96 21.72 -48.10
CA TYR A 200 -8.76 22.33 -49.15
C TYR A 200 -10.17 22.74 -48.67
N CYS A 201 -10.74 23.77 -49.31
CA CYS A 201 -12.14 24.17 -49.10
C CYS A 201 -13.03 23.52 -50.18
N PRO A 202 -14.05 22.72 -49.83
CA PRO A 202 -14.90 22.01 -50.79
C PRO A 202 -15.78 22.95 -51.65
N LEU A 203 -15.94 24.21 -51.23
CA LEU A 203 -16.65 25.23 -52.00
C LEU A 203 -15.76 25.94 -53.03
N CYS A 204 -14.44 25.91 -52.85
CA CYS A 204 -13.46 26.63 -53.68
C CYS A 204 -12.67 25.69 -54.60
N ARG A 205 -13.32 24.67 -55.21
CA ARG A 205 -12.72 23.60 -56.04
C ARG A 205 -11.37 23.95 -56.70
N ASP A 206 -10.42 23.01 -56.63
CA ASP A 206 -9.11 22.83 -57.31
C ASP A 206 -8.16 24.03 -57.57
N GLU A 207 -8.58 25.28 -57.38
CA GLU A 207 -7.76 26.45 -57.72
C GLU A 207 -7.00 27.05 -56.53
N ILE A 208 -7.17 26.51 -55.31
CA ILE A 208 -6.58 27.11 -54.11
C ILE A 208 -5.68 26.14 -53.32
N LYS A 209 -4.39 26.48 -53.25
CA LYS A 209 -3.32 25.72 -52.61
C LYS A 209 -3.49 25.65 -51.08
N LYS A 210 -3.58 24.43 -50.51
CA LYS A 210 -3.24 23.92 -49.16
C LYS A 210 -3.38 24.78 -47.86
N LYS A 211 -3.80 26.05 -47.89
CA LYS A 211 -3.80 26.98 -46.73
C LYS A 211 -5.04 27.89 -46.65
N SER A 212 -6.10 27.55 -47.36
CA SER A 212 -7.29 28.42 -47.50
C SER A 212 -8.26 28.35 -46.33
N LEU A 213 -8.15 27.31 -45.49
CA LEU A 213 -9.03 27.07 -44.35
C LEU A 213 -8.25 27.22 -43.06
N PHE A 214 -8.78 28.03 -42.15
CA PHE A 214 -8.24 28.17 -40.81
C PHE A 214 -9.36 28.00 -39.78
N TRP A 215 -8.98 27.53 -38.60
CA TRP A 215 -9.89 27.43 -37.47
C TRP A 215 -9.97 28.79 -36.79
N ASN A 216 -11.11 29.46 -36.89
CA ASN A 216 -11.36 30.69 -36.17
C ASN A 216 -11.66 30.34 -34.70
N GLN A 217 -10.67 30.55 -33.82
CA GLN A 217 -10.77 30.21 -32.40
C GLN A 217 -11.88 31.00 -31.69
N TYR A 218 -12.10 32.25 -32.09
CA TYR A 218 -13.10 33.14 -31.48
C TYR A 218 -14.51 32.72 -31.87
N ALA A 219 -14.73 32.40 -33.15
CA ALA A 219 -16.02 32.00 -33.69
C ALA A 219 -16.31 30.49 -33.57
N ARG A 220 -15.37 29.70 -33.01
CA ARG A 220 -15.41 28.24 -32.87
C ARG A 220 -15.90 27.52 -34.14
N ARG A 221 -15.41 27.93 -35.31
CA ARG A 221 -15.79 27.35 -36.60
C ARG A 221 -14.63 27.44 -37.61
N TYR A 222 -14.68 26.60 -38.63
CA TYR A 222 -13.80 26.74 -39.78
C TYR A 222 -14.26 27.89 -40.66
N GLU A 223 -13.29 28.70 -41.09
CA GLU A 223 -13.49 29.82 -42.01
C GLU A 223 -12.55 29.65 -43.21
N CYS A 224 -13.09 29.80 -44.41
CA CYS A 224 -12.29 29.89 -45.62
C CYS A 224 -11.87 31.35 -45.86
N PHE A 225 -10.57 31.58 -46.03
CA PHE A 225 -10.01 32.92 -46.30
C PHE A 225 -10.61 33.56 -47.56
N TYR A 226 -10.91 32.77 -48.59
CA TYR A 226 -11.28 33.26 -49.92
C TYR A 226 -12.78 33.46 -50.11
N CYS A 227 -13.60 32.45 -49.82
CA CYS A 227 -15.05 32.56 -50.01
C CYS A 227 -15.80 33.05 -48.78
N LYS A 228 -15.10 33.28 -47.66
CA LYS A 228 -15.70 33.65 -46.36
C LYS A 228 -16.81 32.71 -45.92
N ALA A 229 -16.86 31.50 -46.47
CA ALA A 229 -17.79 30.48 -46.02
C ALA A 229 -17.43 30.08 -44.60
N GLU A 230 -18.44 30.22 -43.73
CA GLU A 230 -18.38 29.88 -42.33
C GLU A 230 -19.25 28.64 -42.09
N GLY A 231 -18.81 27.68 -41.29
CA GLY A 231 -19.78 26.83 -40.62
C GLY A 231 -19.35 25.44 -40.16
N PRO A 232 -20.23 24.79 -39.37
CA PRO A 232 -20.16 23.37 -39.00
C PRO A 232 -20.55 22.42 -40.15
N SER A 233 -20.94 22.95 -41.31
CA SER A 233 -21.29 22.21 -42.52
C SER A 233 -20.07 21.65 -43.27
N LEU A 234 -18.87 22.21 -43.03
CA LEU A 234 -17.61 21.66 -43.52
C LEU A 234 -17.27 20.34 -42.81
N ASP A 235 -17.55 20.22 -41.51
CA ASP A 235 -17.38 18.98 -40.73
C ASP A 235 -18.21 17.81 -41.29
N LYS A 236 -19.38 18.10 -41.90
CA LYS A 236 -20.25 17.09 -42.52
C LYS A 236 -19.74 16.60 -43.89
N LEU A 237 -18.89 17.39 -44.57
CA LEU A 237 -18.31 17.06 -45.88
C LEU A 237 -17.03 16.20 -45.74
N ILE A 238 -16.54 15.98 -44.52
CA ILE A 238 -15.29 15.25 -44.19
C ILE A 238 -15.59 13.84 -43.66
N ARG A 239 -16.83 13.34 -43.78
CA ARG A 239 -17.06 11.92 -43.48
C ARG A 239 -16.27 11.08 -44.49
N PRO A 240 -15.38 10.17 -44.03
CA PRO A 240 -14.78 9.21 -44.94
C PRO A 240 -15.92 8.41 -45.57
N LYS A 241 -15.84 8.14 -46.88
CA LYS A 241 -16.75 7.19 -47.53
C LYS A 241 -16.70 5.90 -46.70
N SER A 242 -17.83 5.54 -46.10
CA SER A 242 -18.05 4.19 -45.58
C SER A 242 -17.87 3.24 -46.75
N HIS A 243 -16.81 2.42 -46.69
CA HIS A 243 -16.62 1.33 -47.63
C HIS A 243 -17.79 0.35 -47.46
N HIS A 244 -18.57 0.21 -48.53
CA HIS A 244 -19.37 -0.98 -48.80
C HIS A 244 -18.44 -2.13 -49.18
#